data_AF-A0A967WAU5-F1
#
_entry.id   AF-A0A967WAU5-F1
#
_cell.length_a   1.000
_cell.length_b   1.000
_cell.length_c   1.000
_cell.angle_alpha   90.00
_cell.angle_beta   90.00
_cell.angle_gamma   90.00
#
_symmetry.space_group_name_H-M   'P 1'
#
loop_
_entity.id
_entity.type
_entity.pdbx_description
1 polymer ?
#
loop_
_entity_poly.entity_id
_entity_poly.type
_entity_poly.pdbx_seq_one_letter_code
_entity_poly.pdbx_strand_id
1 'polypeptide(L)'
;MIKEGGPFMNPGGRGESFELPPSVYAPLMGDIPFTLFLALGVAILLYFLFAKTRIGYEIRAHGQSPPAARYAGISAFGIPLLVFALGGAIAGWAGYHYFAAVPG
;
A
#
# COMPACT_ATOMS: atom_id res chain seq x y z
N MET A 1 34.52 19.89 11.16
CA MET A 1 33.76 18.69 10.77
C MET A 1 33.28 18.92 9.35
N ILE A 2 33.89 18.24 8.37
CA ILE A 2 33.56 18.40 6.95
C ILE A 2 32.21 17.70 6.73
N LYS A 3 31.26 18.36 6.06
CA LYS A 3 30.02 17.72 5.62
C LYS A 3 30.38 16.71 4.53
N GLU A 4 30.58 15.45 4.91
CA GLU A 4 30.92 14.32 4.03
C GLU A 4 29.73 13.88 3.12
N GLY A 5 28.64 14.64 3.09
CA GLY A 5 27.38 14.25 2.45
C GLY A 5 26.88 15.26 1.42
N GLY A 6 26.14 14.77 0.42
CA GLY A 6 25.44 15.61 -0.56
C GLY A 6 24.39 16.53 0.08
N PRO A 7 23.68 17.35 -0.72
CA PRO A 7 22.74 18.37 -0.21
C PRO A 7 21.62 17.85 0.71
N PHE A 8 21.36 16.55 0.70
CA PHE A 8 20.30 15.85 1.46
C PHE A 8 20.85 14.84 2.49
N MET A 9 22.11 15.00 2.89
CA MET A 9 22.75 14.12 3.87
C MET A 9 23.08 14.87 5.16
N ASN A 10 22.85 14.21 6.29
CA ASN A 10 23.17 14.72 7.61
C ASN A 10 24.70 14.82 7.76
N PRO A 11 25.19 15.51 8.79
CA PRO A 11 26.62 15.59 9.09
C PRO A 11 27.32 14.22 9.32
N GLY A 12 26.56 13.13 9.45
CA GLY A 12 27.06 11.74 9.53
C GLY A 12 26.96 10.91 8.23
N GLY A 13 26.65 11.52 7.08
CA GLY A 13 26.64 10.84 5.76
C GLY A 13 25.46 9.89 5.51
N ARG A 14 24.45 9.88 6.39
CA ARG A 14 23.17 9.20 6.15
C ARG A 14 22.28 10.09 5.30
N GLY A 15 21.43 9.50 4.46
CA GLY A 15 20.36 10.25 3.79
C GLY A 15 19.31 10.64 4.83
N GLU A 16 19.15 11.93 5.10
CA GLU A 16 18.05 12.44 5.90
C GLU A 16 16.85 12.57 4.95
N SER A 17 15.82 11.75 5.17
CA SER A 17 14.53 11.99 4.54
C SER A 17 13.93 13.28 5.10
N PHE A 18 13.09 13.96 4.31
CA PHE A 18 12.35 15.14 4.77
C PHE A 18 11.70 14.87 6.13
N GLU A 19 11.99 15.72 7.12
CA GLU A 19 11.32 15.67 8.42
C GLU A 19 9.82 15.94 8.20
N LEU A 20 8.99 14.96 8.55
CA LEU A 20 7.55 15.10 8.42
C LEU A 20 7.04 16.03 9.53
N PRO A 21 6.03 16.88 9.25
CA PRO A 21 5.38 17.65 10.29
C PRO A 21 4.87 16.71 11.39
N PRO A 22 4.95 17.08 12.69
CA PRO A 22 4.51 16.24 13.80
C PRO A 22 3.07 15.70 13.67
N SER A 23 2.21 16.40 12.92
CA SER A 23 0.83 16.03 12.65
C SER A 23 0.64 14.86 11.67
N VAL A 24 1.68 14.48 10.92
CA VAL A 24 1.60 13.43 9.89
C VAL A 24 1.96 12.05 10.46
N TYR A 25 2.68 12.02 11.58
CA TYR A 25 3.01 10.78 12.27
C TYR A 25 1.75 10.06 12.75
N ALA A 26 1.76 8.74 12.63
CA ALA A 26 0.67 7.93 13.12
C ALA A 26 0.65 7.98 14.65
N PRO A 27 -0.53 8.08 15.29
CA PRO A 27 -0.61 7.98 16.75
C PRO A 27 -0.07 6.63 17.20
N LEU A 28 0.83 6.67 18.18
CA LEU A 28 1.42 5.48 18.78
C LEU A 28 0.49 4.97 19.88
N MET A 29 0.18 3.68 19.86
CA MET A 29 -0.58 3.01 20.92
C MET A 29 0.38 2.06 21.64
N GLY A 30 0.94 2.51 22.77
CA GLY A 30 1.92 1.74 23.54
C GLY A 30 3.14 1.31 22.73
N ASP A 31 3.70 2.23 21.94
CA ASP A 31 4.86 2.06 21.01
C ASP A 31 4.57 1.36 19.68
N ILE A 32 3.32 0.94 19.44
CA ILE A 32 2.91 0.37 18.14
C ILE A 32 2.23 1.45 17.29
N PRO A 33 2.67 1.68 16.05
CA PRO A 33 2.01 2.63 15.17
C PRO A 33 0.61 2.14 14.79
N PHE A 34 -0.40 3.00 14.93
CA PHE A 34 -1.80 2.64 14.63
C PHE A 34 -2.00 2.10 13.21
N THR A 35 -1.13 2.51 12.28
CA THR A 35 -1.11 2.04 10.88
C THR A 35 -0.92 0.52 10.75
N LEU A 36 -0.36 -0.16 11.76
CA LEU A 36 -0.27 -1.62 11.79
C LEU A 36 -1.64 -2.30 11.94
N PHE A 37 -2.48 -1.81 12.86
CA PHE A 37 -3.85 -2.31 13.02
C PHE A 37 -4.67 -2.06 11.77
N LEU A 38 -4.45 -0.90 11.17
CA LEU A 38 -5.09 -0.53 9.93
C LEU A 38 -4.66 -1.50 8.79
N ALA A 39 -3.38 -1.87 8.72
CA ALA A 39 -2.88 -2.84 7.74
C ALA A 39 -3.48 -4.25 7.93
N LEU A 40 -3.65 -4.71 9.18
CA LEU A 40 -4.38 -5.94 9.48
C LEU A 40 -5.83 -5.87 8.99
N GLY A 41 -6.50 -4.73 9.17
CA GLY A 41 -7.84 -4.49 8.64
C GLY A 41 -7.90 -4.62 7.12
N VAL A 42 -6.93 -4.04 6.40
CA VAL A 42 -6.84 -4.16 4.93
C VAL A 42 -6.60 -5.60 4.51
N ALA A 43 -5.76 -6.35 5.21
CA ALA A 43 -5.52 -7.76 4.91
C ALA A 43 -6.82 -8.60 5.02
N ILE A 44 -7.60 -8.39 6.08
CA ILE A 44 -8.91 -9.05 6.26
C ILE A 44 -9.89 -8.63 5.16
N LEU A 45 -9.92 -7.33 4.82
CA LEU A 45 -10.78 -6.80 3.76
C LEU A 45 -10.44 -7.42 2.40
N LEU A 46 -9.16 -7.55 2.06
CA LEU A 46 -8.71 -8.19 0.83
C LEU A 46 -9.02 -9.68 0.82
N TYR A 47 -8.84 -10.37 1.94
CA TYR A 47 -9.26 -11.75 2.07
C TYR A 47 -10.75 -11.89 1.78
N PHE A 48 -11.59 -11.04 2.38
CA PHE A 48 -13.03 -11.08 2.14
C PHE A 48 -13.39 -10.74 0.68
N LEU A 49 -12.76 -9.70 0.12
CA LEU A 49 -12.94 -9.29 -1.27
C LEU A 49 -12.63 -10.45 -2.21
N PHE A 50 -11.48 -11.10 -2.04
CA PHE A 50 -11.11 -12.23 -2.89
C PHE A 50 -11.94 -13.48 -2.59
N ALA A 51 -12.20 -13.83 -1.34
CA ALA A 51 -12.83 -15.12 -0.99
C ALA A 51 -14.36 -15.12 -1.12
N LYS A 52 -15.02 -13.99 -0.89
CA LYS A 52 -16.49 -13.93 -0.71
C LYS A 52 -17.23 -13.03 -1.70
N THR A 53 -16.55 -12.27 -2.56
CA THR A 53 -17.23 -11.34 -3.49
C THR A 53 -17.17 -11.80 -4.95
N ARG A 54 -18.13 -11.31 -5.76
CA ARG A 54 -18.18 -11.52 -7.21
C ARG A 54 -16.96 -10.94 -7.92
N ILE A 55 -16.51 -9.76 -7.48
CA ILE A 55 -15.31 -9.10 -8.02
C ILE A 55 -14.09 -10.02 -7.85
N GLY A 56 -13.93 -10.65 -6.69
CA GLY A 56 -12.85 -11.63 -6.43
C GLY A 56 -12.91 -12.87 -7.34
N TYR A 57 -14.12 -13.34 -7.67
CA TYR A 57 -14.32 -14.41 -8.65
C TYR A 57 -13.94 -13.95 -10.07
N GLU A 58 -14.39 -12.77 -10.49
CA GLU A 58 -14.10 -12.21 -11.81
C GLU A 58 -12.61 -11.97 -12.03
N ILE A 59 -11.89 -11.49 -11.01
CA ILE A 59 -10.42 -11.34 -11.03
C ILE A 59 -9.74 -12.69 -11.26
N ARG A 60 -10.15 -13.75 -10.54
CA ARG A 60 -9.56 -15.09 -10.70
C ARG A 60 -9.89 -15.69 -12.07
N ALA A 61 -11.13 -15.59 -12.52
CA ALA A 61 -11.55 -16.10 -13.83
C ALA A 61 -10.80 -15.40 -14.97
N HIS A 62 -10.65 -14.08 -14.89
CA HIS A 62 -9.87 -13.30 -15.86
C HIS A 62 -8.38 -13.66 -15.83
N GLY A 63 -7.81 -13.95 -14.65
CA GLY A 63 -6.42 -14.39 -14.49
C GLY A 63 -6.15 -15.81 -15.03
N GLN A 64 -7.14 -16.70 -14.99
CA GLN A 64 -7.00 -18.07 -15.51
C GLN A 64 -7.08 -18.14 -17.04
N SER A 65 -8.05 -17.46 -17.64
CA SER A 65 -8.20 -17.41 -19.10
C SER A 65 -8.95 -16.14 -19.53
N PRO A 66 -8.23 -15.12 -20.02
CA PRO A 66 -8.85 -13.88 -20.49
C PRO A 66 -9.90 -14.08 -21.60
N PRO A 67 -9.71 -14.98 -22.61
CA PRO A 67 -10.72 -15.24 -23.62
C PRO A 67 -12.00 -15.84 -23.02
N ALA A 68 -11.87 -16.83 -22.13
CA ALA A 68 -13.02 -17.48 -21.49
C ALA A 68 -13.79 -16.51 -20.58
N ALA A 69 -13.07 -15.65 -19.84
CA ALA A 69 -13.67 -14.61 -19.01
C ALA A 69 -14.51 -13.63 -19.84
N ARG A 70 -14.02 -13.21 -21.02
CA ARG A 70 -14.79 -12.36 -21.95
C ARG A 70 -16.04 -13.04 -22.45
N TYR A 71 -15.98 -14.33 -22.79
CA TYR A 71 -17.16 -15.11 -23.15
C TYR A 71 -18.18 -15.23 -22.01
N ALA A 72 -17.72 -15.23 -20.75
CA ALA A 72 -18.57 -15.22 -19.56
C ALA A 72 -19.16 -13.83 -19.22
N GLY A 73 -18.93 -12.81 -20.05
CA GLY A 73 -19.41 -11.45 -19.84
C GLY A 73 -18.58 -10.61 -18.86
N ILE A 74 -17.39 -11.09 -18.47
CA ILE A 74 -16.49 -10.36 -17.57
C ILE A 74 -15.80 -9.24 -18.37
N SER A 75 -15.80 -8.03 -17.83
CA SER A 75 -15.19 -6.88 -18.50
C SER A 75 -13.67 -7.03 -18.62
N ALA A 76 -13.15 -6.98 -19.85
CA ALA A 76 -11.73 -7.12 -20.13
C ALA A 76 -10.88 -5.90 -19.73
N PHE A 77 -11.52 -4.74 -19.59
CA PHE A 77 -10.86 -3.49 -19.21
C PHE A 77 -11.13 -3.12 -17.75
N GLY A 78 -12.37 -3.32 -17.27
CA GLY A 78 -12.76 -2.92 -15.92
C GLY A 78 -12.08 -3.73 -14.83
N ILE A 79 -11.93 -5.04 -15.00
CA ILE A 79 -11.29 -5.90 -13.99
C ILE A 79 -9.81 -5.58 -13.81
N PRO A 80 -8.98 -5.51 -14.87
CA PRO A 80 -7.58 -5.10 -14.71
C PRO A 80 -7.44 -3.69 -14.12
N LEU A 81 -8.28 -2.73 -14.54
CA LEU A 81 -8.23 -1.36 -14.00
C LEU A 81 -8.55 -1.32 -12.50
N LEU A 82 -9.56 -2.09 -12.06
CA LEU A 82 -9.92 -2.20 -10.65
C LEU A 82 -8.78 -2.81 -9.84
N VAL A 83 -8.17 -3.89 -10.33
CA VAL A 83 -7.01 -4.53 -9.66
C VAL A 83 -5.83 -3.57 -9.55
N PHE A 84 -5.53 -2.84 -10.63
CA PHE A 84 -4.48 -1.83 -10.63
C PHE A 84 -4.76 -0.71 -9.62
N ALA A 85 -5.98 -0.19 -9.58
CA ALA A 85 -6.37 0.85 -8.63
C ALA A 85 -6.26 0.40 -7.17
N LEU A 86 -6.73 -0.83 -6.86
CA LEU A 86 -6.59 -1.42 -5.53
C LEU A 86 -5.11 -1.61 -5.16
N GLY A 87 -4.30 -2.14 -6.08
CA GLY A 87 -2.87 -2.31 -5.88
C GLY A 87 -2.17 -0.97 -5.59
N GLY A 88 -2.51 0.08 -6.35
CA GLY A 88 -1.99 1.42 -6.14
C GLY A 88 -2.37 2.02 -4.78
N ALA A 89 -3.62 1.85 -4.36
CA ALA A 89 -4.09 2.31 -3.06
C ALA A 89 -3.34 1.62 -1.90
N ILE A 90 -3.13 0.30 -1.99
CA ILE A 90 -2.38 -0.47 -0.99
C ILE A 90 -0.90 -0.08 -0.99
N ALA A 91 -0.29 0.11 -2.16
CA ALA A 91 1.11 0.52 -2.29
C ALA A 91 1.34 1.92 -1.70
N GLY A 92 0.43 2.88 -1.96
CA GLY A 92 0.50 4.22 -1.40
C GLY A 92 0.41 4.21 0.14
N TRP A 93 -0.48 3.38 0.68
CA TRP A 93 -0.56 3.19 2.12
C TRP A 93 0.71 2.58 2.70
N ALA A 94 1.27 1.55 2.07
CA ALA A 94 2.52 0.93 2.55
C ALA A 94 3.65 1.96 2.65
N GLY A 95 3.73 2.89 1.70
CA GLY A 95 4.61 4.06 1.78
C GLY A 95 4.32 4.94 2.99
N TYR A 96 3.05 5.33 3.21
CA TYR A 96 2.67 6.11 4.40
C TYR A 96 3.04 5.40 5.71
N HIS A 97 2.77 4.09 5.82
CA HIS A 97 3.15 3.30 6.99
C HIS A 97 4.66 3.35 7.23
N TYR A 98 5.48 3.15 6.20
CA TYR A 98 6.94 3.18 6.32
C TYR A 98 7.46 4.51 6.89
N PHE A 99 6.95 5.64 6.40
CA PHE A 99 7.41 6.96 6.84
C PHE A 99 6.78 7.45 8.15
N ALA A 100 5.52 7.08 8.43
CA ALA A 100 4.79 7.55 9.60
C ALA A 100 4.93 6.66 10.84
N ALA A 101 5.46 5.42 10.69
CA ALA A 101 5.57 4.46 11.78
C ALA A 101 6.74 4.71 12.73
N VAL A 102 7.82 5.33 12.25
CA VAL A 102 9.00 5.64 13.06
C VAL A 102 9.02 7.15 13.30
N PRO A 103 8.66 7.62 14.51
CA PRO A 103 8.99 8.99 14.89
C PRO A 103 10.51 9.16 14.84
N GLY A 104 10.97 10.16 14.08
CA GLY A 104 12.39 10.52 13.97
C GLY A 104 12.95 11.06 15.28
#